data_AF-A0A6P9FFH1-F1
#
_entry.id   AF-A0A6P9FFH1-F1
#
_cell.length_a   1.000
_cell.length_b   1.000
_cell.length_c   1.000
_cell.angle_alpha   90.00
_cell.angle_beta   90.00
_cell.angle_gamma   90.00
#
_symmetry.space_group_name_H-M   'P 1'
#
loop_
_entity.id
_entity.type
_entity.pdbx_description
1 polymer ?
#
loop_
_entity_poly.entity_id
_entity_poly.type
_entity_poly.pdbx_seq_one_letter_code
_entity_poly.pdbx_strand_id
1 'polypeptide(L)' 'MTTASPSQVRQNYHQDSEAAINCQINLELYASSVYLSMSYYFDRDDVALKNFAKYFLHQSHEEREHAEKLMKLQNQRGG' A
#
# COMPACT_ATOMS: atom_id res chain seq x y z
N MET A 1 -27.13 -4.94 16.53
CA MET A 1 -25.85 -4.22 16.34
C MET A 1 -26.18 -2.91 15.65
N THR A 2 -25.91 -1.78 16.28
CA THR A 2 -26.15 -0.44 15.73
C THR A 2 -25.14 -0.18 14.62
N THR A 3 -25.58 -0.18 13.37
CA THR A 3 -24.75 0.27 12.24
C THR A 3 -24.51 1.77 12.40
N ALA A 4 -23.26 2.19 12.48
CA ALA A 4 -22.92 3.61 12.49
C ALA A 4 -23.48 4.29 11.24
N SER A 5 -24.00 5.51 11.38
CA SER A 5 -24.45 6.30 10.24
C SER A 5 -23.29 6.53 9.25
N PRO A 6 -23.54 6.47 7.93
CA PRO A 6 -22.49 6.68 6.94
C PRO A 6 -21.88 8.08 7.05
N SER A 7 -20.61 8.21 6.68
CA SER A 7 -19.90 9.50 6.67
C SER A 7 -20.62 10.55 5.83
N GLN A 8 -20.62 11.80 6.29
CA GLN A 8 -21.31 12.93 5.63
C GLN A 8 -20.80 13.19 4.19
N VAL A 9 -19.55 12.82 3.89
CA VAL A 9 -18.94 13.03 2.57
C VAL A 9 -19.15 11.84 1.62
N ARG A 10 -19.81 10.78 2.10
CA ARG A 10 -19.97 9.55 1.31
C ARG A 10 -21.05 9.72 0.25
N GLN A 11 -20.63 9.77 -1.01
CA GLN A 11 -21.53 9.84 -2.17
C GLN A 11 -21.08 8.87 -3.27
N ASN A 12 -22.02 8.05 -3.76
CA ASN A 12 -21.79 7.05 -4.82
C ASN A 12 -20.53 6.19 -4.58
N TYR A 13 -20.36 5.70 -3.34
CA TYR A 13 -19.23 4.87 -2.94
C TYR A 13 -19.76 3.56 -2.33
N HIS A 14 -19.78 2.51 -3.15
CA HIS A 14 -20.33 1.21 -2.77
C HIS A 14 -19.45 0.55 -1.70
N GLN A 15 -20.06 -0.23 -0.80
CA GLN A 15 -19.33 -0.91 0.28
C GLN A 15 -18.30 -1.92 -0.27
N ASP A 16 -18.59 -2.57 -1.39
CA ASP A 16 -17.63 -3.47 -2.03
C ASP A 16 -16.39 -2.71 -2.53
N SER A 17 -16.54 -1.47 -3.00
CA SER A 17 -15.41 -0.64 -3.42
C SER A 17 -14.54 -0.25 -2.22
N GLU A 18 -15.17 0.14 -1.11
CA GLU A 18 -14.47 0.43 0.16
C GLU A 18 -13.67 -0.79 0.65
N ALA A 19 -14.30 -1.97 0.68
CA ALA A 19 -13.62 -3.21 1.05
C ALA A 19 -12.47 -3.54 0.11
N ALA A 20 -12.67 -3.40 -1.21
CA ALA A 20 -11.64 -3.65 -2.21
C ALA A 20 -10.45 -2.67 -2.07
N ILE A 21 -10.69 -1.39 -1.77
CA ILE A 21 -9.63 -0.41 -1.51
C ILE A 21 -8.83 -0.80 -0.27
N ASN A 22 -9.49 -1.22 0.82
CA ASN A 22 -8.80 -1.71 2.01
C ASN A 22 -7.96 -2.97 1.72
N CYS A 23 -8.46 -3.89 0.90
CA CYS A 23 -7.69 -5.04 0.44
C CYS A 23 -6.47 -4.60 -0.38
N GLN A 24 -6.64 -3.65 -1.30
CA GLN A 24 -5.55 -3.15 -2.13
C GLN A 24 -4.48 -2.44 -1.30
N ILE A 25 -4.87 -1.61 -0.31
CA ILE A 25 -3.92 -0.97 0.63
C ILE A 25 -3.02 -2.01 1.29
N ASN A 26 -3.59 -3.12 1.77
CA ASN A 26 -2.80 -4.20 2.37
C ASN A 26 -1.89 -4.89 1.35
N LEU A 27 -2.35 -5.07 0.11
CA LEU A 27 -1.53 -5.65 -0.96
C LEU A 27 -0.33 -4.75 -1.30
N GLU A 28 -0.52 -3.44 -1.39
CA GLU A 28 0.58 -2.49 -1.65
C GLU A 28 1.61 -2.47 -0.50
N LEU A 29 1.14 -2.51 0.76
CA LEU A 29 2.03 -2.60 1.92
C LEU A 29 2.80 -3.93 1.97
N TYR A 30 2.14 -5.02 1.57
CA TYR A 30 2.78 -6.32 1.42
C TYR A 30 3.85 -6.29 0.32
N ALA A 31 3.52 -5.75 -0.86
CA ALA A 31 4.47 -5.59 -1.96
C ALA A 31 5.68 -4.72 -1.55
N SER A 32 5.43 -3.61 -0.86
CA SER A 32 6.49 -2.76 -0.28
C SER A 32 7.42 -3.55 0.64
N SER A 33 6.87 -4.41 1.51
CA SER A 33 7.64 -5.26 2.42
C SER A 33 8.46 -6.32 1.67
N VAL A 34 7.88 -6.93 0.62
CA VAL A 34 8.58 -7.89 -0.24
C VAL A 34 9.75 -7.24 -0.95
N TYR A 35 9.56 -6.06 -1.57
CA TYR A 35 10.64 -5.32 -2.22
C TYR A 35 11.73 -4.87 -1.25
N LEU A 36 11.36 -4.50 -0.03
CA LEU A 36 12.34 -4.19 1.02
C LEU A 36 13.21 -5.42 1.33
N SER A 37 12.59 -6.59 1.51
CA SER A 37 13.32 -7.85 1.72
C SER A 37 14.26 -8.17 0.56
N MET A 38 13.83 -7.94 -0.69
CA MET A 38 14.67 -8.14 -1.87
C MET A 38 15.85 -7.17 -1.91
N SER A 39 15.63 -5.90 -1.57
CA SER A 39 16.70 -4.90 -1.47
C SER A 39 17.83 -5.37 -0.56
N TYR A 40 17.48 -5.78 0.67
CA TYR A 40 18.46 -6.26 1.64
C TYR A 40 19.10 -7.59 1.26
N TYR A 41 18.42 -8.46 0.50
CA TYR A 41 19.04 -9.66 -0.06
C TYR A 41 20.18 -9.30 -1.03
N PHE A 42 19.95 -8.34 -1.93
CA PHE A 42 20.96 -7.91 -2.90
C PHE A 42 22.09 -7.07 -2.31
N ASP A 43 21.89 -6.48 -1.12
CA ASP A 43 22.89 -5.69 -0.40
C ASP A 43 23.86 -6.53 0.46
N ARG A 44 23.57 -7.83 0.65
CA ARG A 44 24.49 -8.74 1.38
C ARG A 44 25.88 -8.77 0.74
N ASP A 45 26.90 -9.00 1.54
CA ASP A 45 28.30 -9.06 1.10
C ASP A 45 28.57 -10.20 0.11
N ASP A 46 27.84 -11.32 0.22
CA ASP A 46 27.96 -12.48 -0.66
C ASP A 46 27.17 -12.38 -1.98
N VAL A 47 26.26 -11.39 -2.09
CA VAL A 47 25.51 -11.10 -3.33
C VAL A 47 26.03 -9.82 -4.00
N ALA A 48 26.22 -8.75 -3.23
CA ALA A 48 26.87 -7.49 -3.57
C ALA A 48 26.36 -6.77 -4.84
N LEU A 49 25.09 -6.96 -5.22
CA LEU A 49 24.47 -6.32 -6.39
C LEU A 49 23.83 -4.97 -6.02
N LYS A 50 24.68 -3.98 -5.72
CA LYS A 50 24.27 -2.66 -5.20
C LYS A 50 23.21 -1.92 -6.04
N ASN A 51 23.21 -2.07 -7.36
CA ASN A 51 22.21 -1.43 -8.22
C ASN A 51 20.84 -2.12 -8.12
N PHE A 52 20.81 -3.44 -7.93
CA PHE A 52 19.57 -4.17 -7.66
C PHE A 52 19.02 -3.82 -6.27
N ALA A 53 19.87 -3.74 -5.26
CA ALA A 53 19.47 -3.28 -3.92
C ALA A 53 18.81 -1.89 -3.98
N LYS A 54 19.47 -0.91 -4.64
CA LYS A 54 18.90 0.43 -4.84
C LYS A 54 17.57 0.42 -5.60
N TYR A 55 17.46 -0.38 -6.66
CA TYR A 55 16.24 -0.51 -7.44
C TYR A 55 15.08 -1.01 -6.58
N PHE A 56 15.27 -2.12 -5.85
CA PHE A 56 14.21 -2.67 -5.01
C PHE A 56 13.89 -1.80 -3.80
N LEU A 57 14.86 -1.06 -3.26
CA LEU A 57 14.59 -0.06 -2.22
C LEU A 57 13.68 1.06 -2.75
N HIS A 58 13.94 1.54 -3.96
CA HIS A 58 13.10 2.53 -4.61
C HIS A 58 11.69 2.01 -4.85
N GLN A 59 11.55 0.79 -5.40
CA GLN A 59 10.23 0.15 -5.59
C GLN A 59 9.47 -0.03 -4.27
N SER A 60 10.16 -0.44 -3.19
CA SER A 60 9.55 -0.53 -1.86
C SER A 60 8.94 0.79 -1.39
N HIS A 61 9.63 1.91 -1.64
CA HIS A 61 9.13 3.23 -1.31
C HIS A 61 7.95 3.64 -2.19
N GLU A 62 8.00 3.38 -3.50
CA GLU A 62 6.91 3.67 -4.43
C GLU A 62 5.61 2.93 -4.05
N GLU A 63 5.68 1.64 -3.70
CA GLU A 63 4.49 0.90 -3.29
C GLU A 63 3.92 1.40 -1.95
N ARG A 64 4.78 1.88 -1.06
CA ARG A 64 4.30 2.52 0.18
C ARG A 64 3.59 3.85 -0.12
N GLU A 65 4.10 4.64 -1.06
CA GLU A 65 3.39 5.83 -1.53
C GLU A 65 2.05 5.48 -2.22
N HIS A 66 1.97 4.36 -2.96
CA HIS A 66 0.71 3.87 -3.51
C HIS A 66 -0.30 3.53 -2.42
N ALA A 67 0.11 2.79 -1.39
CA ALA A 67 -0.73 2.51 -0.22
C ALA A 67 -1.26 3.79 0.43
N GLU A 68 -0.39 4.79 0.66
CA GLU A 68 -0.78 6.07 1.24
C GLU A 68 -1.75 6.87 0.37
N LYS A 69 -1.59 6.84 -0.96
CA LYS A 69 -2.55 7.45 -1.90
C LYS A 69 -3.93 6.80 -1.81
N LEU A 70 -3.98 5.48 -1.70
CA LEU A 70 -5.24 4.75 -1.53
C LEU A 70 -5.89 5.04 -0.17
N MET A 71 -5.12 5.12 0.92
CA MET A 71 -5.62 5.54 2.24
C MET A 71 -6.22 6.95 2.19
N LYS A 72 -5.57 7.89 1.48
CA LYS A 72 -6.11 9.24 1.27
C LYS A 72 -7.41 9.21 0.47
N LEU A 73 -7.47 8.42 -0.60
CA LEU A 73 -8.69 8.22 -1.40
C LEU A 73 -9.85 7.68 -0.55
N GLN A 74 -9.58 6.67 0.26
CA GLN A 74 -10.56 6.03 1.14
C GLN A 74 -11.21 7.07 2.08
N ASN A 75 -10.39 7.85 2.78
CA ASN A 75 -10.85 8.93 3.64
C ASN A 75 -11.63 10.01 2.88
N GLN A 76 -11.19 10.38 1.66
CA GLN A 76 -11.88 11.36 0.82
C GLN A 76 -13.29 10.90 0.42
N ARG A 77 -13.52 9.59 0.28
CA ARG A 77 -14.82 9.01 -0.11
C ARG A 77 -15.71 8.65 1.08
N GLY A 78 -15.23 8.85 2.32
CA GLY A 78 -16.00 8.59 3.54
C GLY A 78 -16.18 7.11 3.84
N GLY A 79 -15.16 6.30 3.54
CA GLY A 79 -15.01 4.91 4.00
C GLY A 79 -13.67 4.71 4.70
#